data_AF-A0A2M7RUC4-F1
#
_entry.id   AF-A0A2M7RUC4-F1
#
_cell.length_a   1.000
_cell.length_b   1.000
_cell.length_c   1.000
_cell.angle_alpha   90.00
_cell.angle_beta   90.00
_cell.angle_gamma   90.00
#
_symmetry.space_group_name_H-M   'P 1'
#
loop_
_entity.id
_entity.type
_entity.pdbx_description
1 polymer ?
#
loop_
_entity_poly.entity_id
_entity_poly.type
_entity_poly.pdbx_seq_one_letter_code
_entity_poly.pdbx_strand_id
1 'polypeptide(L)'
;MNPRKEISKSSRWYFYDNGIRNALIANVNSLELRNDHGQLWENYLVSERLKYQSYNGMLVNNYFWRTYSQQEIDWVENRGGKIYGYEFKWNSNKVKGAPAAWKNMYPNAEFMTIHPNNYLDFIS
;
A
#
# COMPACT_ATOMS: atom_id res chain seq x y z
N MET A 1 21.73 -5.50 17.24
CA MET A 1 20.73 -6.34 16.53
C MET A 1 20.79 -6.00 15.04
N ASN A 2 20.74 -6.99 14.16
CA ASN A 2 20.93 -6.81 12.72
C ASN A 2 19.56 -6.55 12.05
N PRO A 3 19.24 -5.33 11.55
CA PRO A 3 17.91 -4.97 11.04
C PRO A 3 17.43 -5.84 9.86
N ARG A 4 18.36 -6.50 9.16
CA ARG A 4 18.06 -7.42 8.06
C ARG A 4 17.27 -8.66 8.47
N LYS A 5 17.28 -9.02 9.77
CA LYS A 5 16.55 -10.19 10.29
C LYS A 5 15.11 -9.89 10.70
N GLU A 6 14.65 -8.64 10.64
CA GLU A 6 13.36 -8.26 11.26
C GLU A 6 12.24 -7.90 10.27
N ILE A 7 12.52 -7.87 8.96
CA ILE A 7 11.56 -7.39 7.95
C ILE A 7 11.48 -8.33 6.77
N SER A 8 10.26 -8.62 6.35
CA SER A 8 9.99 -9.14 5.01
C SER A 8 9.64 -7.98 4.09
N LYS A 9 10.46 -7.80 3.04
CA LYS A 9 10.08 -7.00 1.88
C LYS A 9 9.63 -7.99 0.82
N SER A 10 8.33 -7.99 0.51
CA SER A 10 7.85 -8.77 -0.62
C SER A 10 7.79 -7.86 -1.84
N SER A 11 8.88 -7.85 -2.62
CA SER A 11 8.88 -7.33 -4.00
C SER A 11 8.45 -8.40 -5.02
N ARG A 12 8.19 -9.62 -4.57
CA ARG A 12 7.88 -10.76 -5.44
C ARG A 12 6.53 -10.51 -6.08
N TRP A 13 6.48 -10.28 -7.39
CA TRP A 13 5.91 -11.19 -8.41
C TRP A 13 4.73 -12.10 -8.02
N TYR A 14 3.94 -11.76 -7.00
CA TYR A 14 2.72 -12.48 -6.56
C TYR A 14 1.48 -12.05 -7.34
N PHE A 15 1.67 -11.23 -8.37
CA PHE A 15 0.64 -10.86 -9.33
C PHE A 15 0.78 -11.54 -10.69
N TYR A 16 1.63 -12.57 -10.82
CA TYR A 16 1.63 -13.38 -12.04
C TYR A 16 0.73 -14.62 -12.00
N ASP A 17 0.12 -15.08 -10.87
CA ASP A 17 -0.79 -16.23 -11.05
C ASP A 17 -1.98 -16.53 -10.13
N ASN A 18 -2.27 -15.89 -8.98
CA ASN A 18 -3.46 -16.33 -8.21
C ASN A 18 -4.28 -15.26 -7.46
N GLY A 19 -3.73 -14.08 -7.16
CA GLY A 19 -4.47 -13.02 -6.44
C GLY A 19 -5.43 -12.22 -7.33
N ILE A 20 -4.96 -11.74 -8.49
CA ILE A 20 -5.77 -11.00 -9.47
C ILE A 20 -6.87 -11.87 -10.09
N ARG A 21 -6.63 -13.18 -10.25
CA ARG A 21 -7.63 -14.10 -10.79
C ARG A 21 -8.83 -14.26 -9.85
N ASN A 22 -8.60 -14.30 -8.54
CA ASN A 22 -9.69 -14.30 -7.55
C ASN A 22 -10.39 -12.93 -7.41
N ALA A 23 -9.69 -11.81 -7.59
CA ALA A 23 -10.30 -10.48 -7.61
C ALA A 23 -11.15 -10.21 -8.87
N LEU A 24 -10.79 -10.79 -10.01
CA LEU A 24 -11.56 -10.71 -11.27
C LEU A 24 -12.76 -11.67 -11.29
N ILE A 25 -12.68 -12.82 -10.60
CA ILE A 25 -13.77 -13.79 -10.49
C ILE A 25 -14.74 -13.43 -9.35
N ALA A 26 -14.27 -12.77 -8.29
CA ALA A 26 -15.11 -12.33 -7.19
C ALA A 26 -15.69 -10.92 -7.43
N ASN A 27 -16.89 -10.92 -8.01
CA ASN A 27 -18.04 -10.27 -7.40
C ASN A 27 -18.52 -8.94 -8.03
N VAL A 28 -19.24 -9.11 -9.15
CA VAL A 28 -20.22 -8.22 -9.80
C VAL A 28 -21.45 -7.86 -8.94
N ASN A 29 -21.33 -7.80 -7.61
CA ASN A 29 -22.44 -7.46 -6.71
C ASN A 29 -22.40 -6.00 -6.22
N SER A 30 -23.60 -5.43 -6.11
CA SER A 30 -23.89 -4.04 -5.72
C SER A 30 -23.17 -3.59 -4.44
N LEU A 31 -22.68 -2.35 -4.47
CA LEU A 31 -21.80 -1.70 -3.50
C LEU A 31 -22.40 -1.51 -2.10
N GLU A 32 -23.73 -1.55 -1.94
CA GLU A 32 -24.39 -1.09 -0.70
C GLU A 32 -24.49 -2.14 0.42
N LEU A 33 -24.05 -3.38 0.21
CA LEU A 33 -24.24 -4.49 1.16
C LEU A 33 -22.94 -5.17 1.64
N ARG A 34 -21.76 -4.63 1.31
CA ARG A 34 -20.51 -5.39 1.49
C ARG A 34 -19.67 -4.90 2.68
N ASN A 35 -19.40 -5.78 3.64
CA ASN A 35 -18.46 -5.55 4.74
C ASN A 35 -16.98 -5.43 4.30
N ASP A 36 -16.67 -5.43 3.00
CA ASP A 36 -15.32 -5.44 2.41
C ASP A 36 -14.84 -4.06 1.90
N HIS A 37 -15.52 -2.96 2.26
CA HIS A 37 -15.19 -1.59 1.83
C HIS A 37 -13.70 -1.22 1.99
N GLY A 38 -13.05 -1.68 3.07
CA GLY A 38 -11.61 -1.45 3.27
C GLY A 38 -10.73 -2.14 2.22
N GLN A 39 -11.00 -3.41 1.93
CA GLN A 39 -10.23 -4.20 0.95
C GLN A 39 -10.47 -3.68 -0.48
N LEU A 40 -11.71 -3.30 -0.80
CA LEU A 40 -12.02 -2.68 -2.09
C LEU A 40 -11.30 -1.34 -2.25
N TRP A 41 -11.25 -0.54 -1.19
CA TRP A 41 -10.53 0.73 -1.17
C TRP A 41 -9.03 0.54 -1.39
N GLU A 42 -8.41 -0.39 -0.67
CA GLU A 42 -7.00 -0.73 -0.83
C GLU A 42 -6.68 -1.18 -2.26
N ASN A 43 -7.48 -2.10 -2.81
CA ASN A 43 -7.31 -2.60 -4.17
C ASN A 43 -7.47 -1.50 -5.23
N TYR A 44 -8.45 -0.63 -5.05
CA TYR A 44 -8.67 0.53 -5.92
C TYR A 44 -7.45 1.46 -5.91
N LEU A 45 -6.97 1.86 -4.73
CA LEU A 45 -5.82 2.76 -4.60
C LEU A 45 -4.56 2.19 -5.22
N VAL A 46 -4.24 0.92 -4.97
CA VAL A 46 -3.07 0.26 -5.58
C VAL A 46 -3.19 0.25 -7.10
N SER A 47 -4.36 -0.12 -7.63
CA SER A 47 -4.58 -0.24 -9.07
C SER A 47 -4.43 1.12 -9.78
N GLU A 48 -5.07 2.16 -9.24
CA GLU A 48 -4.98 3.51 -9.82
C GLU A 48 -3.58 4.10 -9.65
N ARG A 49 -2.93 3.88 -8.51
CA ARG A 49 -1.56 4.34 -8.27
C ARG A 49 -0.56 3.70 -9.23
N LEU A 50 -0.72 2.42 -9.56
CA LEU A 50 0.12 1.75 -10.56
C LEU A 50 -0.09 2.33 -11.96
N LYS A 51 -1.34 2.60 -12.36
CA LYS A 51 -1.65 3.27 -13.64
C LYS A 51 -1.02 4.66 -13.69
N TYR A 52 -1.21 5.45 -12.63
CA TYR A 52 -0.61 6.77 -12.50
C TYR A 52 0.92 6.74 -12.67
N GLN A 53 1.61 5.85 -11.95
CA GLN A 53 3.06 5.70 -12.08
C GLN A 53 3.48 5.33 -13.50
N SER A 54 2.74 4.42 -14.15
CA SER A 54 3.02 3.99 -15.52
C SER A 54 2.80 5.11 -16.53
N TYR A 55 1.68 5.84 -16.45
CA TYR A 55 1.35 6.92 -17.38
C TYR A 55 2.32 8.10 -17.28
N ASN A 56 2.87 8.35 -16.09
CA ASN A 56 3.87 9.38 -15.86
C ASN A 56 5.31 8.90 -16.04
N GLY A 57 5.53 7.66 -16.50
CA GLY A 57 6.88 7.11 -16.73
C GLY A 57 7.75 7.08 -15.46
N MET A 58 7.14 6.94 -14.28
CA MET A 58 7.86 7.00 -13.01
C MET A 58 8.69 5.72 -12.81
N LEU A 59 9.97 5.90 -12.45
CA LEU A 59 10.84 4.79 -12.03
C LEU A 59 10.66 4.53 -10.53
N VAL A 60 9.78 3.60 -10.20
CA VAL A 60 9.39 3.28 -8.82
C VAL A 60 9.48 1.78 -8.57
N ASN A 61 10.06 1.40 -7.43
CA ASN A 61 9.97 0.04 -6.91
C ASN A 61 8.86 -0.04 -5.85
N ASN A 62 7.81 -0.80 -6.15
CA ASN A 62 6.66 -0.97 -5.27
C ASN A 62 6.75 -2.29 -4.49
N TYR A 63 6.39 -2.26 -3.21
CA TYR A 63 6.34 -3.46 -2.37
C TYR A 63 5.48 -3.27 -1.13
N PHE A 64 5.05 -4.38 -0.54
CA PHE A 64 4.45 -4.41 0.79
C PHE A 64 5.54 -4.55 1.86
N TRP A 65 5.31 -3.96 3.03
CA TRP A 65 6.26 -4.02 4.14
C TRP A 65 5.62 -4.62 5.39
N ARG A 66 6.31 -5.58 5.98
CA ARG A 66 5.89 -6.23 7.22
C ARG A 66 7.08 -6.63 8.08
N THR A 67 6.93 -6.56 9.40
CA THR A 67 7.90 -7.10 10.36
C THR A 67 7.49 -8.48 10.85
N TYR A 68 8.43 -9.24 11.41
CA TYR A 68 8.09 -10.50 12.12
C TYR A 68 7.21 -10.26 13.35
N SER A 69 7.29 -9.06 13.94
CA SER A 69 6.39 -8.59 14.99
C SER A 69 5.01 -8.12 14.48
N GLN A 70 4.66 -8.44 13.23
CA GLN A 70 3.38 -8.16 12.58
C GLN A 70 3.01 -6.66 12.49
N GLN A 71 4.00 -5.75 12.52
CA GLN A 71 3.77 -4.38 12.07
C GLN A 71 3.75 -4.37 10.54
N GLU A 72 2.81 -3.63 9.96
CA GLU A 72 2.54 -3.62 8.52
C GLU A 72 2.48 -2.19 8.00
N ILE A 73 2.77 -2.04 6.71
CA ILE A 73 2.46 -0.87 5.90
C ILE A 73 1.88 -1.38 4.59
N ASP A 74 0.68 -0.89 4.27
CA ASP A 74 -0.13 -1.35 3.14
C ASP A 74 0.54 -1.15 1.79
N TRP A 75 1.33 -0.08 1.60
CA TRP A 75 2.02 0.17 0.33
C TRP A 75 3.31 0.94 0.53
N VAL A 76 4.38 0.54 -0.15
CA VAL A 76 5.67 1.24 -0.11
C VAL A 76 6.19 1.49 -1.51
N GLU A 77 6.63 2.72 -1.74
CA GLU A 77 7.29 3.16 -2.97
C GLU A 77 8.74 3.55 -2.68
N ASN A 78 9.68 3.02 -3.46
CA ASN A 78 11.03 3.54 -3.53
C ASN A 78 11.24 4.21 -4.89
N ARG A 79 11.34 5.54 -4.88
CA ARG A 79 11.49 6.38 -6.06
C ARG A 79 12.64 7.36 -5.85
N GLY A 80 13.62 7.34 -6.76
CA GLY A 80 14.79 8.22 -6.69
C GLY A 80 15.61 8.08 -5.39
N GLY A 81 15.66 6.87 -4.80
CA GLY A 81 16.36 6.62 -3.54
C GLY A 81 15.63 7.10 -2.27
N LYS A 82 14.46 7.71 -2.41
CA LYS A 82 13.57 8.05 -1.30
C LYS A 82 12.50 6.98 -1.12
N ILE A 83 12.16 6.71 0.13
CA ILE A 83 11.19 5.69 0.52
C ILE A 83 9.94 6.38 1.06
N TYR A 84 8.79 5.95 0.57
CA TYR A 84 7.48 6.47 0.94
C TYR A 84 6.61 5.31 1.39
N GLY A 85 6.10 5.37 2.63
CA GLY A 85 5.15 4.40 3.17
C GLY A 85 3.73 4.97 3.14
N TYR A 86 2.76 4.12 2.84
CA TYR A 86 1.36 4.49 2.75
C TYR A 86 0.49 3.47 3.48
N GLU A 87 -0.44 3.99 4.26
CA GLU A 87 -1.50 3.22 4.92
C GLU A 87 -2.84 3.62 4.31
N PHE A 88 -3.70 2.66 4.03
CA PHE A 88 -4.99 2.92 3.41
C PHE A 88 -6.11 2.81 4.45
N LYS A 89 -6.96 3.83 4.49
CA LYS A 89 -8.09 3.89 5.42
C LYS A 89 -9.31 4.48 4.73
N TRP A 90 -10.37 3.70 4.63
CA TRP A 90 -11.66 4.20 4.12
C TRP A 90 -12.25 5.30 5.01
N ASN A 91 -12.09 5.19 6.34
CA ASN A 91 -12.59 6.21 7.26
C ASN A 91 -11.53 7.31 7.46
N SER A 92 -11.83 8.53 6.99
CA SER A 92 -10.96 9.71 7.11
C SER A 92 -10.63 10.11 8.56
N ASN A 93 -11.40 9.65 9.55
CA ASN A 93 -11.13 9.92 10.95
C ASN A 93 -10.14 8.93 11.58
N LYS A 94 -9.76 7.86 10.85
CA LYS A 94 -8.82 6.82 11.33
C LYS A 94 -7.41 7.04 10.76
N VAL A 95 -6.91 8.28 10.82
CA VAL A 95 -5.53 8.60 10.42
C VAL A 95 -4.55 8.00 11.43
N LYS A 96 -3.54 7.28 10.93
CA LYS A 96 -2.48 6.70 11.76
C LYS A 96 -1.14 7.32 11.40
N GLY A 97 -0.25 7.42 12.39
CA GLY A 97 1.16 7.72 12.15
C GLY A 97 1.93 6.47 11.75
N ALA A 98 3.14 6.66 11.22
CA ALA A 98 4.01 5.55 10.84
C ALA A 98 4.31 4.62 12.03
N PRO A 99 4.36 3.29 11.83
CA PRO A 99 4.76 2.34 12.87
C PRO A 99 6.14 2.67 13.43
N ALA A 100 6.37 2.37 14.72
CA ALA A 100 7.65 2.66 15.37
C ALA A 100 8.83 1.95 14.68
N ALA A 101 8.63 0.70 14.25
CA ALA A 101 9.65 -0.05 13.52
C ALA A 101 9.99 0.59 12.16
N TRP A 102 9.01 1.21 11.49
CA TRP A 102 9.25 1.96 10.26
C TRP A 102 10.12 3.19 10.51
N LYS A 103 9.76 4.01 11.50
CA LYS A 103 10.52 5.24 11.85
C LYS A 103 11.96 4.92 12.24
N ASN A 104 12.17 3.84 12.99
CA ASN A 104 13.50 3.42 13.41
C ASN A 104 14.36 2.91 12.25
N MET A 105 13.76 2.17 11.31
CA MET A 105 14.51 1.58 10.19
C MET A 105 14.72 2.55 9.03
N TYR A 106 13.75 3.42 8.78
CA TYR A 106 13.78 4.42 7.72
C TYR A 106 13.52 5.82 8.31
N PRO A 107 14.47 6.38 9.06
CA PRO A 107 14.30 7.67 9.73
C PRO A 107 14.02 8.82 8.76
N ASN A 108 14.44 8.67 7.50
CA ASN A 108 14.26 9.66 6.43
C ASN A 108 13.12 9.30 5.47
N ALA A 109 12.35 8.23 5.75
CA ALA A 109 11.20 7.89 4.91
C ALA A 109 9.98 8.73 5.26
N GLU A 110 9.23 9.08 4.24
CA GLU A 110 7.92 9.71 4.40
C GLU A 110 6.86 8.65 4.68
N PHE A 111 5.80 9.06 5.37
CA PHE A 111 4.65 8.20 5.64
C PHE A 111 3.34 8.98 5.60
N MET A 112 2.33 8.45 4.92
CA MET A 112 1.03 9.11 4.79
C MET A 112 -0.12 8.09 4.88
N THR A 113 -1.19 8.45 5.58
CA THR A 113 -2.45 7.70 5.48
C THR A 113 -3.27 8.24 4.32
N ILE A 114 -3.66 7.38 3.38
CA ILE A 114 -4.55 7.70 2.26
C ILE A 114 -6.00 7.32 2.62
N HIS A 115 -6.89 8.28 2.46
CA HIS A 115 -8.31 8.18 2.79
C HIS A 115 -9.15 8.99 1.78
N PRO A 116 -10.49 8.91 1.80
CA PRO A 116 -11.34 9.52 0.77
C PRO A 116 -11.19 11.04 0.57
N ASN A 117 -10.54 11.75 1.48
CA ASN A 117 -10.36 13.20 1.36
C ASN A 117 -9.01 13.60 0.72
N ASN A 118 -8.05 12.68 0.59
CA ASN A 118 -6.72 12.97 0.03
C ASN A 118 -6.26 11.95 -1.03
N TYR A 119 -7.09 10.96 -1.36
CA TYR A 119 -6.70 9.91 -2.30
C TYR A 119 -6.46 10.40 -3.72
N LEU A 120 -7.14 11.46 -4.13
CA LEU A 120 -7.01 11.98 -5.49
C LEU A 120 -5.57 12.42 -5.75
N ASP A 121 -4.98 13.20 -4.83
CA ASP A 121 -3.57 13.61 -4.89
C ASP A 121 -2.59 12.42 -4.88
N PHE A 122 -3.03 11.26 -4.36
CA PHE A 122 -2.23 10.04 -4.40
C PHE A 122 -2.30 9.35 -5.77
N ILE A 123 -3.38 9.46 -6.54
CA ILE A 123 -3.57 8.75 -7.82
C ILE A 123 -3.55 9.66 -9.06
N SER A 124 -3.34 10.98 -8.91
CA SER A 124 -3.32 11.98 -10.00
C SER A 124 -2.15 12.94 -9.94
#